data_AF-A0A9D6A826-F1
#
_entry.id   AF-A0A9D6A826-F1
#
_cell.length_a   1.000
_cell.length_b   1.000
_cell.length_c   1.000
_cell.angle_alpha   90.00
_cell.angle_beta   90.00
_cell.angle_gamma   90.00
#
_symmetry.space_group_name_H-M   'P 1'
#
loop_
_entity.id
_entity.type
_entity.pdbx_description
1 polymer ?
#
loop_
_entity_poly.entity_id
_entity_poly.type
_entity_poly.pdbx_seq_one_letter_code
_entity_poly.pdbx_strand_id
1 'polypeptide(L)'
;MEESKIFIANYPNPLQHPLFVDENDRSKTLEVLCGYDTQINSHEVTLQIARDLITALLTFDRIYIQGNNVWDVMQVWGSTYVKELLRLHILCIIPDQELNPAMLNDGRNSWKCDFFLIQ
;
A
#
# COMPACT_ATOMS: atom_id res chain seq x y z
N MET A 1 27.73 9.73 13.11
CA MET A 1 26.45 9.32 13.73
C MET A 1 25.73 8.49 12.68
N GLU A 2 25.27 7.29 13.02
CA GLU A 2 24.60 6.41 12.06
C GLU A 2 23.18 6.94 11.81
N GLU A 3 22.76 7.01 10.54
CA GLU A 3 21.44 7.53 10.16
C GLU A 3 20.35 6.54 10.59
N SER A 4 19.39 7.03 11.37
CA SER A 4 18.26 6.25 11.86
C SER A 4 17.14 6.23 10.83
N LYS A 5 16.59 5.03 10.56
CA LYS A 5 15.57 4.82 9.53
C LYS A 5 14.46 3.88 10.00
N ILE A 6 13.25 4.14 9.54
CA ILE A 6 12.08 3.29 9.75
C ILE A 6 11.32 3.07 8.44
N PHE A 7 10.71 1.91 8.29
CA PHE A 7 9.78 1.61 7.21
C PHE A 7 8.38 1.44 7.79
N ILE A 8 7.42 2.20 7.27
CA ILE A 8 6.02 2.18 7.69
C ILE A 8 5.17 1.65 6.53
N ALA A 9 4.42 0.59 6.81
CA ALA A 9 3.72 -0.20 5.80
C ALA A 9 2.51 -0.94 6.40
N ASN A 10 1.82 -1.69 5.54
CA ASN A 10 0.77 -2.64 5.93
C ASN A 10 -0.44 -2.00 6.64
N TYR A 11 -0.84 -0.79 6.24
CA TYR A 11 -2.13 -0.28 6.64
C TYR A 11 -3.25 -1.09 5.98
N PRO A 12 -4.34 -1.42 6.70
CA PRO A 12 -5.42 -2.21 6.14
C PRO A 12 -6.11 -1.41 5.04
N ASN A 13 -6.19 -2.00 3.86
CA ASN A 13 -6.85 -1.42 2.69
C ASN A 13 -8.17 -2.14 2.39
N PRO A 14 -9.23 -1.41 2.00
CA PRO A 14 -10.49 -2.01 1.57
C PRO A 14 -10.25 -3.05 0.48
N LEU A 15 -11.02 -4.14 0.49
CA LEU A 15 -11.01 -5.11 -0.58
C LEU A 15 -11.32 -4.42 -1.92
N GLN A 16 -10.43 -4.56 -2.89
CA GLN A 16 -10.60 -4.08 -4.26
C GLN A 16 -10.65 -5.28 -5.20
N HIS A 17 -11.54 -5.18 -6.20
CA HIS A 17 -11.79 -6.20 -7.23
C HIS A 17 -11.58 -5.65 -8.66
N PRO A 18 -10.38 -5.17 -9.05
CA PRO A 18 -10.14 -4.79 -10.44
C PRO A 18 -10.36 -5.98 -11.38
N LEU A 19 -11.20 -5.76 -12.41
CA LEU A 19 -11.47 -6.71 -13.48
C LEU A 19 -10.83 -6.23 -14.77
N PHE A 20 -9.94 -7.03 -15.34
CA PHE A 20 -9.38 -6.84 -16.66
C PHE A 20 -10.08 -7.79 -17.63
N VAL A 21 -10.35 -7.33 -18.85
CA VAL A 21 -10.98 -8.13 -19.90
C VAL A 21 -10.11 -8.11 -21.15
N ASP A 22 -10.04 -9.23 -21.86
CA ASP A 22 -9.36 -9.27 -23.16
C ASP A 22 -10.13 -8.39 -24.15
N GLU A 23 -9.42 -7.48 -24.82
CA GLU A 23 -10.02 -6.54 -25.78
C GLU A 23 -10.73 -7.25 -26.94
N ASN A 24 -10.24 -8.43 -27.32
CA ASN A 24 -10.76 -9.23 -28.43
C ASN A 24 -11.75 -10.32 -27.99
N ASP A 25 -11.81 -10.63 -26.70
CA ASP A 25 -12.70 -11.66 -26.15
C ASP A 25 -13.11 -11.34 -24.71
N ARG A 26 -14.22 -10.59 -24.56
CA ARG A 26 -14.75 -10.20 -23.26
C ARG A 26 -15.19 -11.36 -22.36
N SER A 27 -15.22 -12.60 -22.88
CA SER A 27 -15.47 -13.78 -22.04
C SER A 27 -14.24 -14.20 -21.24
N LYS A 28 -13.05 -13.71 -21.61
CA LYS A 28 -11.82 -13.87 -20.85
C LYS A 28 -11.65 -12.69 -19.91
N THR A 29 -11.76 -12.99 -18.63
CA THR A 29 -11.63 -12.01 -17.56
C THR A 29 -10.52 -12.41 -16.61
N LEU A 30 -9.70 -11.45 -16.23
CA LEU A 30 -8.73 -11.56 -15.16
C LEU A 30 -9.22 -10.69 -14.01
N GLU A 31 -9.62 -11.32 -12.92
CA GLU A 31 -9.94 -10.61 -11.69
C GLU A 31 -8.70 -10.56 -10.81
N VAL A 32 -8.37 -9.37 -10.31
CA VAL A 32 -7.36 -9.13 -9.30
C VAL A 32 -8.09 -8.81 -8.00
N LEU A 33 -7.77 -9.55 -6.93
CA LEU A 33 -8.30 -9.30 -5.60
C LEU A 33 -7.18 -8.81 -4.69
N CYS A 34 -7.32 -7.63 -4.10
CA CYS A 34 -6.33 -7.08 -3.17
C CYS A 34 -7.00 -6.38 -1.97
N GLY A 35 -6.33 -6.36 -0.82
CA GLY A 35 -6.90 -5.85 0.44
C GLY A 35 -7.62 -6.92 1.27
N TYR A 36 -8.34 -6.50 2.31
CA TYR A 36 -8.99 -7.39 3.27
C TYR A 36 -10.52 -7.32 3.18
N ASP A 37 -11.18 -8.48 3.19
CA ASP A 37 -12.64 -8.61 3.31
C ASP A 37 -13.11 -8.36 4.75
N THR A 38 -12.87 -7.14 5.23
CA THR A 38 -13.23 -6.70 6.58
C THR A 38 -13.84 -5.29 6.53
N GLN A 39 -14.72 -4.99 7.48
CA GLN A 39 -15.19 -3.63 7.67
C GLN A 39 -14.06 -2.79 8.26
N ILE A 40 -13.29 -2.13 7.40
CA ILE A 40 -12.20 -1.26 7.82
C ILE A 40 -12.79 0.07 8.28
N ASN A 41 -12.56 0.40 9.55
CA ASN A 41 -12.87 1.72 10.09
C ASN A 41 -11.83 2.71 9.58
N SER A 42 -12.15 3.40 8.48
CA SER A 42 -11.26 4.37 7.84
C SER A 42 -10.75 5.44 8.81
N HIS A 43 -11.56 5.86 9.79
CA HIS A 43 -11.15 6.83 10.80
C HIS A 43 -10.03 6.30 11.70
N GLU A 44 -10.14 5.05 12.15
CA GLU A 44 -9.10 4.40 12.97
C GLU A 44 -7.80 4.22 12.19
N VAL A 45 -7.89 3.85 10.91
CA VAL A 45 -6.73 3.73 10.03
C VAL A 45 -6.04 5.08 9.86
N THR A 46 -6.78 6.15 9.57
CA THR A 46 -6.22 7.50 9.47
C THR A 46 -5.53 7.92 10.78
N LEU A 47 -6.13 7.63 11.94
CA LEU A 47 -5.53 7.91 13.24
C LEU A 47 -4.25 7.10 13.49
N GLN A 48 -4.22 5.84 13.07
CA GLN A 48 -3.03 4.99 13.17
C GLN A 48 -1.90 5.57 12.31
N ILE A 49 -2.18 5.87 11.04
CA ILE A 49 -1.22 6.49 10.11
C ILE A 49 -0.66 7.79 10.71
N ALA A 50 -1.53 8.63 11.28
CA ALA A 50 -1.10 9.87 11.91
C ALA A 50 -0.16 9.64 13.10
N ARG A 51 -0.47 8.67 13.97
CA ARG A 51 0.37 8.33 15.12
C ARG A 51 1.73 7.80 14.68
N ASP A 52 1.74 6.85 13.75
CA ASP A 52 2.97 6.23 13.26
C ASP A 52 3.89 7.26 12.60
N LEU A 53 3.32 8.15 11.77
CA LEU A 53 4.05 9.23 11.12
C LEU A 53 4.61 10.26 12.11
N ILE A 54 3.84 10.67 13.13
CA ILE A 54 4.31 11.59 14.17
C ILE A 54 5.47 10.98 14.95
N THR A 55 5.30 9.73 15.41
CA THR A 55 6.35 9.00 16.13
C THR A 55 7.59 8.85 15.28
N ALA A 56 7.42 8.56 14.00
CA ALA A 56 8.53 8.40 13.08
C ALA A 56 9.33 9.70 12.87
N LEU A 57 8.66 10.84 12.66
CA LEU A 57 9.33 12.14 12.50
C LEU A 57 10.13 12.55 13.74
N LEU A 58 9.64 12.22 14.93
CA LEU A 58 10.28 12.60 16.18
C LEU A 58 11.49 11.72 16.51
N THR A 59 11.61 10.55 15.87
CA THR A 59 12.56 9.50 16.30
C THR A 59 13.58 9.15 15.22
N PHE A 60 13.24 9.28 13.94
CA PHE A 60 14.06 8.80 12.82
C PHE A 60 14.45 9.93 11.87
N ASP A 61 15.66 9.85 11.32
CA ASP A 61 16.16 10.76 10.31
C ASP A 61 15.47 10.53 8.95
N ARG A 62 15.10 9.27 8.65
CA ARG A 62 14.39 8.87 7.44
C ARG A 62 13.22 7.93 7.70
N ILE A 63 12.14 8.18 6.97
CA ILE A 63 10.89 7.45 7.00
C ILE A 63 10.62 6.92 5.60
N TYR A 64 10.54 5.61 5.47
CA TYR A 64 10.16 4.95 4.22
C TYR A 64 8.68 4.58 4.27
N ILE A 65 7.95 4.85 3.20
CA ILE A 65 6.55 4.44 3.03
C ILE A 65 6.37 3.74 1.69
N GLN A 66 5.40 2.84 1.62
CA GLN A 66 4.93 2.26 0.36
C GLN A 66 4.22 3.34 -0.47
N GLY A 67 4.33 3.23 -1.80
CA GLY A 67 3.71 4.15 -2.76
C GLY A 67 2.20 4.24 -2.62
N ASN A 68 1.54 3.11 -2.34
CA ASN A 68 0.10 3.02 -2.13
C ASN A 68 -0.37 3.82 -0.89
N ASN A 69 0.48 3.99 0.11
CA ASN A 69 0.18 4.73 1.35
C ASN A 69 0.40 6.24 1.21
N VAL A 70 0.97 6.72 0.08
CA VAL A 70 1.24 8.15 -0.13
C VAL A 70 -0.03 8.98 -0.04
N TRP A 71 -1.14 8.45 -0.56
CA TRP A 71 -2.42 9.13 -0.51
C TRP A 71 -2.90 9.34 0.92
N ASP A 72 -2.80 8.31 1.77
CA ASP A 72 -3.25 8.40 3.16
C ASP A 72 -2.35 9.32 3.99
N VAL A 73 -1.04 9.30 3.73
CA VAL A 73 -0.09 10.25 4.34
C VAL A 73 -0.44 11.70 3.95
N MET A 74 -0.84 11.94 2.69
CA MET A 74 -1.33 13.24 2.24
C MET A 74 -2.65 13.65 2.90
N GLN A 75 -3.54 12.73 3.22
CA GLN A 75 -4.77 13.05 3.96
C GLN A 75 -4.48 13.54 5.37
N VAL A 76 -3.48 12.96 6.04
CA VAL A 76 -3.10 13.30 7.41
C VAL A 76 -2.35 14.63 7.48
N TRP A 77 -1.33 14.81 6.66
CA TRP A 77 -0.46 16.00 6.74
C TRP A 77 -0.75 17.07 5.72
N GLY A 78 -1.57 16.80 4.71
CA GLY A 78 -1.77 17.71 3.60
C GLY A 78 -0.61 17.65 2.59
N SER A 79 -0.96 17.80 1.32
CA SER A 79 -0.03 17.64 0.20
C SER A 79 1.16 18.59 0.24
N THR A 80 1.01 19.81 0.78
CA THR A 80 2.10 20.78 0.91
C THR A 80 3.21 20.27 1.82
N TYR A 81 2.87 19.77 3.02
CA TYR A 81 3.87 19.30 3.98
C TYR A 81 4.51 17.99 3.51
N VAL A 82 3.73 17.10 2.90
CA VAL A 82 4.27 15.86 2.29
C VAL A 82 5.32 16.18 1.23
N LYS A 83 5.07 17.15 0.34
CA LYS A 83 6.05 17.59 -0.66
C LYS A 83 7.35 18.09 -0.03
N GLU A 84 7.25 18.88 1.06
CA GLU A 84 8.44 19.36 1.76
C GLU A 84 9.23 18.22 2.41
N LEU A 85 8.55 17.24 3.03
CA LEU A 85 9.20 16.08 3.62
C LEU A 85 9.91 15.20 2.58
N LEU A 86 9.30 15.03 1.40
CA LEU A 86 9.92 14.36 0.25
C LEU A 86 11.15 15.15 -0.25
N ARG A 87 11.03 16.48 -0.40
CA ARG A 87 12.13 17.36 -0.82
C ARG A 87 13.32 17.29 0.14
N LEU A 88 13.04 17.24 1.45
CA LEU A 88 14.05 17.12 2.50
C LEU A 88 14.60 15.69 2.67
N HIS A 89 14.07 14.71 1.92
CA HIS A 89 14.44 13.29 2.04
C HIS A 89 14.18 12.69 3.43
N ILE A 90 13.33 13.34 4.23
CA ILE A 90 12.83 12.80 5.50
C ILE A 90 11.81 11.72 5.21
N LEU A 91 10.94 11.95 4.23
CA LEU A 91 10.02 10.93 3.71
C LEU A 91 10.56 10.37 2.39
N CYS A 92 10.59 9.06 2.26
CA CYS A 92 11.08 8.32 1.10
C CYS A 92 10.00 7.33 0.63
N ILE A 93 9.70 7.33 -0.66
CA ILE A 93 8.73 6.41 -1.24
C ILE A 93 9.48 5.19 -1.78
N ILE A 94 9.07 4.01 -1.34
CA ILE A 94 9.50 2.76 -1.96
C ILE A 94 8.40 2.27 -2.92
N PRO A 95 8.77 1.69 -4.08
CA PRO A 95 7.80 1.09 -5.00
C PRO A 95 6.97 0.01 -4.30
N ASP A 96 5.69 -0.11 -4.67
CA ASP A 96 4.75 -1.11 -4.14
C ASP A 96 5.01 -2.54 -4.64
N GLN A 97 6.26 -2.88 -4.96
CA GLN A 97 6.59 -4.07 -5.73
C GLN A 97 6.43 -5.39 -4.97
N GLU A 98 6.15 -5.40 -3.66
CA GLU A 98 6.21 -6.66 -2.89
C GLU A 98 5.05 -7.03 -1.95
N LEU A 99 4.03 -6.20 -1.69
CA LEU A 99 3.15 -6.50 -0.53
C LEU A 99 1.68 -6.10 -0.69
N ASN A 100 1.05 -6.43 -1.82
CA ASN A 100 -0.39 -6.65 -1.82
C ASN A 100 -0.62 -8.05 -2.39
N PRO A 101 -1.14 -9.03 -1.62
CA PRO A 101 -1.48 -10.33 -2.16
C PRO A 101 -2.58 -10.12 -3.19
N ALA A 102 -2.20 -10.03 -4.46
CA ALA A 102 -3.10 -10.01 -5.58
C ALA A 102 -3.43 -11.47 -5.93
N MET A 103 -4.64 -11.91 -5.62
CA MET A 103 -5.11 -13.19 -6.16
C MET A 103 -5.59 -12.97 -7.59
N LEU A 104 -5.13 -13.81 -8.51
CA LEU A 104 -5.54 -13.81 -9.91
C LEU A 104 -6.55 -14.93 -10.15
N ASN A 105 -7.73 -14.57 -10.67
CA ASN A 105 -8.76 -15.51 -11.07
C ASN A 105 -9.05 -15.37 -12.57
N ASP A 106 -9.02 -16.49 -13.29
CA ASP A 106 -9.29 -16.57 -14.74
C ASP A 106 -10.73 -17.01 -15.07
N GLY A 107 -11.60 -17.08 -14.05
CA GLY A 107 -13.00 -17.42 -14.18
C GLY A 107 -13.31 -18.92 -14.29
N ARG A 108 -12.31 -19.82 -14.12
CA ARG A 108 -12.49 -21.28 -14.30
C ARG A 108 -12.48 -22.11 -13.02
N ASN A 109 -12.56 -21.50 -11.84
CA ASN A 109 -12.58 -22.15 -10.52
C ASN A 109 -11.41 -23.13 -10.27
N SER A 110 -10.30 -22.59 -9.80
CA SER A 110 -9.58 -23.09 -8.63
C SER A 110 -8.58 -22.01 -8.20
N TRP A 111 -8.68 -21.57 -6.94
CA TRP A 111 -7.78 -20.58 -6.38
C TRP A 111 -6.36 -21.14 -6.37
N LYS A 112 -5.42 -20.49 -7.05
CA LYS A 112 -3.99 -20.79 -6.89
C LYS A 112 -3.37 -19.65 -6.10
N CYS A 113 -2.93 -19.97 -4.90
CA CYS A 113 -2.15 -19.09 -4.03
C CYS A 113 -0.76 -19.69 -3.94
N ASP A 114 0.26 -18.99 -4.41
CA ASP A 114 1.64 -19.44 -4.24
C ASP A 114 2.54 -18.26 -3.85
N PHE A 115 3.11 -18.36 -2.64
CA PHE A 115 4.01 -17.37 -2.07
C PHE A 115 5.49 -17.73 -2.31
N PHE A 116 5.79 -18.91 -2.85
CA PHE A 116 7.15 -19.48 -2.88
C PHE A 116 7.50 -20.28 -4.16
N LEU A 117 6.79 -20.11 -5.28
CA LEU A 117 7.24 -20.68 -6.56
C LEU A 117 8.47 -19.94 -7.10
N ILE A 118 9.63 -20.26 -6.51
CA ILE A 118 10.91 -20.23 -7.20
C ILE A 118 10.80 -21.25 -8.34
N GLN A 119 10.95 -20.78 -9.58
CA GLN A 119 11.32 -21.65 -10.70
C GLN A 119 12.85 -21.81 -10.73
#